data_AF-B4N6Y8-F1
#
_entry.id   AF-B4N6Y8-F1
#
_cell.length_a   1.000
_cell.length_b   1.000
_cell.length_c   1.000
_cell.angle_alpha   90.00
_cell.angle_beta   90.00
_cell.angle_gamma   90.00
#
_symmetry.space_group_name_H-M   'P 1'
#
loop_
_entity.id
_entity.type
_entity.pdbx_description
1 polymer ?
#
loop_
_entity_poly.entity_id
_entity_poly.type
_entity_poly.pdbx_seq_one_letter_code
_entity_poly.pdbx_strand_id
1 'polypeptide(L)'
;MLQASVILSLAFYRGLFRRHFIYHGMRHLATIRLNMLNAMLTMFSFGVAVGSIMATGKLVYNQMKSVFTNQTEIEQWIVKKARFRRVLNAKHSQMFLYPYDLGWLTNFNQVFDWDFQQHGDGIVWPVRKGCDQYTLTREQLSQKLDKLARTRRYRCIYPATGHWMPIWSQGLMTGICIPYTDDPRICLEPNDLVHVTRIQDYWLYGERVQQPNEKERRKGPKRGWLPSRCVIEVTDNDESAGGDGDGD
;
A
#
# COMPACT_ATOMS: atom_id res chain seq x y z
N MET A 1 19.99 0.86 -20.87
CA MET A 1 20.16 -0.41 -20.12
C MET A 1 20.18 -1.63 -21.03
N LEU A 2 19.20 -1.82 -21.93
CA LEU A 2 19.20 -2.95 -22.87
C LEU A 2 20.49 -3.01 -23.73
N GLN A 3 20.91 -1.88 -24.31
CA GLN A 3 22.19 -1.79 -25.03
C GLN A 3 23.39 -2.15 -24.17
N ALA A 4 23.41 -1.72 -22.90
CA ALA A 4 24.50 -2.04 -21.97
C ALA A 4 24.56 -3.54 -21.63
N SER A 5 23.41 -4.19 -21.41
CA SER A 5 23.35 -5.65 -21.20
C SER A 5 23.88 -6.43 -22.41
N VAL A 6 23.53 -6.00 -23.63
CA VAL A 6 24.03 -6.62 -24.88
C VAL A 6 25.54 -6.44 -25.02
N ILE A 7 26.06 -5.23 -24.80
CA ILE A 7 27.50 -4.94 -24.89
C ILE A 7 28.29 -5.73 -23.85
N LEU A 8 27.82 -5.77 -22.60
CA LEU A 8 28.48 -6.52 -21.51
C LEU A 8 28.46 -8.03 -21.75
N SER A 9 27.35 -8.57 -22.25
CA SER A 9 27.24 -10.00 -22.61
C SER A 9 28.22 -10.37 -23.74
N LEU A 10 28.29 -9.56 -24.80
CA LEU A 10 29.24 -9.78 -25.90
C LEU A 10 30.69 -9.60 -25.48
N ALA A 11 30.98 -8.61 -24.62
CA ALA A 11 32.31 -8.36 -24.07
C ALA A 11 32.78 -9.52 -23.20
N PHE A 12 31.90 -10.04 -22.33
CA PHE A 12 32.17 -11.20 -21.49
C PHE A 12 32.40 -12.47 -22.32
N TYR A 13 31.55 -12.72 -23.32
CA TYR A 13 31.70 -13.84 -24.26
C TYR A 13 33.06 -13.80 -24.99
N ARG A 14 33.41 -12.64 -25.57
CA ARG A 14 34.70 -12.46 -26.26
C ARG A 14 35.90 -12.63 -25.32
N GLY A 15 35.77 -12.20 -24.07
CA GLY A 15 36.79 -12.39 -23.05
C GLY A 15 37.00 -13.87 -22.67
N LEU A 16 35.93 -14.65 -22.52
CA LEU A 16 36.00 -16.09 -22.20
C LEU A 16 36.62 -16.91 -23.34
N PHE A 17 36.18 -16.68 -24.58
CA PHE A 17 36.64 -17.41 -25.75
C PHE A 17 37.95 -16.88 -26.35
N ARG A 18 38.61 -15.92 -25.68
CA ARG A 18 39.86 -15.30 -26.14
C ARG A 18 40.94 -16.33 -26.51
N ARG A 19 41.14 -17.36 -25.68
CA ARG A 19 42.19 -18.39 -25.93
C ARG A 19 41.90 -19.19 -27.19
N HIS A 20 40.62 -19.49 -27.45
CA HIS A 20 40.17 -20.17 -28.65
C HIS A 20 40.38 -19.29 -29.90
N PHE A 21 40.06 -17.99 -29.84
CA PHE A 21 40.32 -17.06 -30.95
C PHE A 21 41.80 -16.92 -31.29
N ILE A 22 42.68 -16.94 -30.28
CA ILE A 22 44.13 -16.90 -30.49
C ILE A 22 44.62 -18.20 -31.16
N TYR A 23 44.09 -19.36 -30.76
CA TYR A 23 44.45 -20.66 -31.32
C TYR A 23 44.08 -20.78 -32.81
N HIS A 24 42.91 -20.27 -33.21
CA HIS A 24 42.46 -20.25 -34.62
C HIS A 24 43.00 -19.07 -35.44
N GLY A 25 43.99 -18.32 -34.95
CA GLY A 25 44.62 -17.22 -35.69
C GLY A 25 43.78 -15.94 -35.81
N MET A 26 42.59 -15.89 -35.22
CA MET A 26 41.65 -14.75 -35.27
C MET A 26 41.99 -13.67 -34.22
N ARG A 27 43.20 -13.10 -34.30
CA ARG A 27 43.71 -12.14 -33.30
C ARG A 27 42.91 -10.83 -33.22
N HIS A 28 42.26 -10.41 -34.31
CA HIS A 28 41.45 -9.19 -34.36
C HIS A 28 40.21 -9.23 -33.46
N LEU A 29 39.69 -10.43 -33.12
CA LEU A 29 38.55 -10.64 -32.23
C LEU A 29 38.95 -10.75 -30.74
N ALA A 30 40.25 -10.90 -30.46
CA ALA A 30 40.81 -11.15 -29.12
C ALA A 30 41.21 -9.84 -28.39
N THR A 31 40.41 -8.78 -28.51
CA THR A 31 40.73 -7.43 -28.01
C THR A 31 40.60 -7.28 -26.49
N ILE A 32 39.78 -8.09 -25.82
CA ILE A 32 39.42 -7.90 -24.41
C ILE A 32 40.26 -8.80 -23.50
N ARG A 33 41.00 -8.22 -22.55
CA ARG A 33 41.73 -8.96 -21.50
C ARG A 33 40.89 -9.02 -20.21
N LEU A 34 40.35 -10.20 -19.92
CA LEU A 34 39.68 -10.47 -18.63
C LEU A 34 40.72 -10.78 -17.56
N ASN A 35 40.98 -9.80 -16.69
CA ASN A 35 41.57 -10.04 -15.37
C ASN A 35 40.46 -10.41 -14.37
N MET A 36 40.80 -11.07 -13.24
CA MET A 36 39.83 -11.50 -12.22
C MET A 36 38.92 -10.35 -11.76
N LEU A 37 39.51 -9.18 -11.48
CA LEU A 37 38.78 -7.98 -11.07
C LEU A 37 37.83 -7.47 -12.17
N ASN A 38 38.29 -7.41 -13.42
CA ASN A 38 37.47 -6.97 -14.55
C ASN A 38 36.30 -7.93 -14.80
N ALA A 39 36.53 -9.24 -14.62
CA ALA A 39 35.48 -10.24 -14.72
C ALA A 39 34.42 -10.06 -13.63
N MET A 40 34.82 -9.85 -12.36
CA MET A 40 33.89 -9.56 -11.26
C MET A 40 33.06 -8.29 -11.50
N LEU A 41 33.71 -7.19 -11.91
CA LEU A 41 33.02 -5.93 -12.21
C LEU A 41 32.06 -6.05 -13.41
N THR A 42 32.44 -6.82 -14.44
CA THR A 42 31.57 -7.07 -15.60
C THR A 42 30.33 -7.85 -15.20
N MET A 43 30.48 -8.90 -14.38
CA MET A 43 29.36 -9.68 -13.86
C MET A 43 28.43 -8.84 -12.97
N PHE A 44 28.99 -8.02 -12.08
CA PHE A 44 28.20 -7.11 -11.25
C PHE A 44 27.43 -6.09 -12.09
N SER A 45 28.10 -5.44 -13.05
CA SER A 45 27.48 -4.44 -13.93
C SER A 45 26.38 -5.05 -14.81
N PHE A 46 26.58 -6.29 -15.28
CA PHE A 46 25.55 -7.04 -15.99
C PHE A 46 24.33 -7.31 -15.09
N GLY A 47 24.56 -7.72 -13.85
CA GLY A 47 23.51 -7.91 -12.84
C GLY A 47 22.69 -6.64 -12.60
N VAL A 48 23.36 -5.49 -12.41
CA VAL A 48 22.69 -4.18 -12.26
C VAL A 48 21.89 -3.81 -13.51
N ALA A 49 22.45 -4.01 -14.70
CA ALA A 49 21.77 -3.70 -15.96
C ALA A 49 20.50 -4.55 -16.15
N VAL A 50 20.57 -5.85 -15.88
CA VAL A 50 19.41 -6.76 -15.94
C VAL A 50 18.37 -6.39 -14.88
N GLY A 51 18.81 -6.14 -13.64
CA GLY A 51 17.91 -5.72 -12.56
C GLY A 51 17.16 -4.43 -12.89
N SER A 52 17.83 -3.45 -13.50
CA SER A 52 17.21 -2.19 -13.95
C SER A 52 16.18 -2.41 -15.06
N ILE A 53 16.44 -3.31 -16.02
CA ILE A 53 15.48 -3.68 -17.07
C ILE A 53 14.23 -4.31 -16.45
N MET A 54 14.40 -5.25 -15.51
CA MET A 54 13.27 -5.89 -14.82
C MET A 54 12.44 -4.87 -14.03
N ALA A 55 13.10 -3.97 -13.28
CA ALA A 55 12.42 -2.94 -12.50
C ALA A 55 11.61 -1.98 -13.39
N THR A 56 12.23 -1.48 -14.46
CA THR A 56 11.57 -0.57 -15.41
C THR A 56 10.44 -1.28 -16.18
N GLY A 57 10.66 -2.53 -16.59
CA GLY A 57 9.65 -3.35 -17.26
C GLY A 57 8.41 -3.57 -16.38
N LYS A 58 8.59 -3.81 -15.08
CA LYS A 58 7.48 -3.92 -14.12
C LYS A 58 6.69 -2.61 -14.00
N LEU A 59 7.37 -1.47 -13.99
CA LEU A 59 6.70 -0.16 -13.94
C LEU A 59 5.88 0.10 -15.21
N VAL A 60 6.46 -0.15 -16.38
CA VAL A 60 5.75 -0.03 -17.66
C VAL A 60 4.56 -0.98 -17.72
N TYR A 61 4.72 -2.23 -17.28
CA TYR A 61 3.60 -3.18 -17.20
C TYR A 61 2.46 -2.66 -16.32
N ASN A 62 2.76 -2.13 -15.14
CA ASN A 62 1.76 -1.55 -14.25
C ASN A 62 1.05 -0.35 -14.89
N GLN A 63 1.80 0.55 -15.55
CA GLN A 63 1.24 1.72 -16.25
C GLN A 63 0.35 1.31 -17.42
N MET A 64 0.83 0.40 -18.26
CA MET A 64 0.05 -0.11 -19.41
C MET A 64 -1.22 -0.83 -18.96
N LYS A 65 -1.13 -1.65 -17.89
CA LYS A 65 -2.31 -2.27 -17.29
C LYS A 65 -3.33 -1.23 -16.82
N SER A 66 -2.86 -0.15 -16.18
CA SER A 66 -3.71 0.97 -15.75
C SER A 66 -4.45 1.60 -16.95
N VAL A 67 -3.75 1.79 -18.08
CA VAL A 67 -4.34 2.32 -19.32
C VAL A 67 -5.40 1.38 -19.90
N PHE A 68 -5.08 0.09 -20.06
CA PHE A 68 -6.03 -0.86 -20.66
C PHE A 68 -7.31 -1.05 -19.84
N THR A 69 -7.22 -0.97 -18.52
CA THR A 69 -8.36 -1.14 -17.62
C THR A 69 -9.04 0.16 -17.23
N ASN A 70 -8.47 1.31 -17.61
CA ASN A 70 -8.85 2.65 -17.15
C ASN A 70 -9.06 2.70 -15.62
N GLN A 71 -8.15 2.06 -14.89
CA GLN A 71 -8.22 1.91 -13.43
C GLN A 71 -6.88 2.23 -12.80
N THR A 72 -6.86 3.25 -11.96
CA THR A 72 -5.75 3.55 -11.05
C THR A 72 -5.56 2.42 -10.03
N GLU A 73 -4.37 2.33 -9.42
CA GLU A 73 -4.10 1.32 -8.38
C GLU A 73 -5.06 1.46 -7.18
N ILE A 74 -5.45 2.68 -6.84
CA ILE A 74 -6.41 2.97 -5.77
C ILE A 74 -7.80 2.44 -6.13
N GLU A 75 -8.25 2.63 -7.37
CA GLU A 75 -9.53 2.11 -7.87
C GLU A 75 -9.53 0.59 -7.94
N GLN A 76 -8.46 -0.04 -8.43
CA GLN A 76 -8.31 -1.50 -8.40
C GLN A 76 -8.45 -2.03 -6.97
N TRP A 77 -7.83 -1.35 -5.99
CA TRP A 77 -7.97 -1.71 -4.57
C TRP A 77 -9.40 -1.55 -4.05
N ILE A 78 -10.12 -0.49 -4.45
CA ILE A 78 -11.53 -0.27 -4.09
C ILE A 78 -12.42 -1.37 -4.66
N VAL A 79 -12.26 -1.69 -5.95
CA VAL A 79 -13.02 -2.74 -6.64
C VAL A 79 -12.73 -4.11 -6.01
N LYS A 80 -11.47 -4.41 -5.69
CA LYS A 80 -11.08 -5.66 -5.03
C LYS A 80 -11.76 -5.80 -3.67
N LYS A 81 -11.76 -4.74 -2.84
CA LYS A 81 -12.50 -4.72 -1.56
C LYS A 81 -14.00 -4.89 -1.75
N ALA A 82 -14.58 -4.21 -2.73
CA ALA A 82 -16.00 -4.27 -3.07
C ALA A 82 -16.44 -5.70 -3.44
N ARG A 83 -15.60 -6.39 -4.24
CA ARG A 83 -15.80 -7.80 -4.63
C ARG A 83 -15.69 -8.72 -3.42
N PHE A 84 -14.62 -8.60 -2.64
CA PHE A 84 -14.40 -9.42 -1.44
C PHE A 84 -15.55 -9.29 -0.44
N ARG A 85 -16.03 -8.06 -0.19
CA ARG A 85 -17.18 -7.81 0.70
C ARG A 85 -18.44 -8.52 0.24
N ARG A 86 -18.74 -8.52 -1.06
CA ARG A 86 -19.93 -9.18 -1.62
C ARG A 86 -19.81 -10.71 -1.60
N VAL A 87 -18.60 -11.24 -1.83
CA VAL A 87 -18.35 -12.69 -1.72
C VAL A 87 -18.55 -13.17 -0.28
N LEU A 88 -18.07 -12.42 0.71
CA LEU A 88 -18.30 -12.74 2.13
C LEU A 88 -19.77 -12.59 2.52
N ASN A 89 -20.41 -11.52 2.05
CA ASN A 89 -21.82 -11.24 2.31
C ASN A 89 -22.67 -11.86 1.21
N ALA A 90 -22.88 -13.18 1.27
CA ALA A 90 -23.66 -13.97 0.29
C ALA A 90 -25.10 -13.46 0.01
N LYS A 91 -25.57 -12.44 0.72
CA LYS A 91 -26.83 -11.71 0.50
C LYS A 91 -26.84 -10.87 -0.77
N HIS A 92 -25.69 -10.44 -1.30
CA HIS A 92 -25.63 -9.65 -2.55
C HIS A 92 -25.24 -10.53 -3.74
N SER A 93 -26.22 -10.89 -4.57
CA SER A 93 -26.02 -11.72 -5.78
C SER A 93 -25.30 -10.99 -6.92
N GLN A 94 -25.27 -9.65 -6.90
CA GLN A 94 -24.70 -8.85 -7.98
C GLN A 94 -23.26 -8.43 -7.71
N MET A 95 -22.37 -8.78 -8.64
CA MET A 95 -20.97 -8.37 -8.63
C MET A 95 -20.84 -6.85 -8.86
N PHE A 96 -19.91 -6.20 -8.16
CA PHE A 96 -19.63 -4.78 -8.39
C PHE A 96 -19.02 -4.59 -9.79
N LEU A 97 -19.70 -3.80 -10.62
CA LEU A 97 -19.24 -3.40 -11.94
C LEU A 97 -18.51 -2.06 -11.82
N TYR A 98 -17.33 -1.98 -12.43
CA TYR A 98 -16.55 -0.74 -12.44
C TYR A 98 -17.10 0.22 -13.50
N PRO A 99 -17.43 1.47 -13.15
CA PRO A 99 -18.17 2.37 -14.04
C PRO A 99 -17.35 2.91 -15.22
N TYR A 100 -16.03 3.06 -15.08
CA TYR A 100 -15.18 3.72 -16.08
C TYR A 100 -14.47 2.78 -17.05
N ASP A 101 -14.79 1.47 -17.00
CA ASP A 101 -14.26 0.51 -17.96
C ASP A 101 -15.20 0.43 -19.17
N LEU A 102 -14.77 1.04 -20.28
CA LEU A 102 -15.49 1.10 -21.56
C LEU A 102 -15.03 -0.01 -22.53
N GLY A 103 -14.07 -0.83 -22.13
CA GLY A 103 -13.40 -1.83 -22.96
C GLY A 103 -11.98 -1.42 -23.33
N TRP A 104 -11.11 -2.42 -23.50
CA TRP A 104 -9.66 -2.24 -23.62
C TRP A 104 -9.22 -1.33 -24.78
N LEU A 105 -9.89 -1.38 -25.94
CA LEU A 105 -9.61 -0.52 -27.09
C LEU A 105 -10.00 0.93 -26.82
N THR A 106 -11.21 1.16 -26.33
CA THR A 106 -11.72 2.50 -26.02
C THR A 106 -10.88 3.15 -24.93
N ASN A 107 -10.53 2.40 -23.88
CA ASN A 107 -9.66 2.86 -22.79
C ASN A 107 -8.26 3.22 -23.31
N PHE A 108 -7.71 2.42 -24.23
CA PHE A 108 -6.39 2.70 -24.82
C PHE A 108 -6.40 3.97 -25.69
N ASN A 109 -7.43 4.14 -26.53
CA ASN A 109 -7.57 5.30 -27.40
C ASN A 109 -7.80 6.61 -26.63
N GLN A 110 -8.34 6.57 -25.41
CA GLN A 110 -8.45 7.76 -24.56
C GLN A 110 -7.08 8.34 -24.14
N VAL A 111 -6.05 7.51 -24.09
CA VAL A 111 -4.70 7.90 -23.65
C VAL A 111 -3.78 8.09 -24.84
N PHE A 112 -3.83 7.18 -25.81
CA PHE A 112 -3.03 7.20 -27.02
C PHE A 112 -3.87 7.64 -28.20
N ASP A 113 -4.29 8.90 -28.15
CA ASP A 113 -4.89 9.53 -29.30
C ASP A 113 -3.80 9.99 -30.26
N TRP A 114 -3.96 9.65 -31.55
CA TRP A 114 -3.00 10.03 -32.58
C TRP A 114 -3.05 11.52 -32.88
N ASP A 115 -4.20 12.15 -32.64
CA ASP A 115 -4.43 13.57 -32.85
C ASP A 115 -3.96 14.43 -31.65
N PHE A 116 -3.40 13.79 -30.61
CA PHE A 116 -2.97 14.43 -29.35
C PHE A 116 -4.05 15.33 -28.74
N GLN A 117 -5.33 15.05 -29.00
CA GLN A 117 -6.44 15.81 -28.45
C GLN A 117 -6.88 15.21 -27.11
N GLN A 118 -7.18 16.09 -26.16
CA GLN A 118 -7.69 15.66 -24.86
C GLN A 118 -9.15 15.26 -25.02
N HIS A 119 -9.42 13.96 -24.87
CA HIS A 119 -10.78 13.44 -24.88
C HIS A 119 -11.46 13.71 -23.52
N GLY A 120 -12.30 14.75 -23.49
CA GLY A 120 -13.22 15.05 -22.38
C GLY A 120 -12.93 16.37 -21.65
N ASP A 121 -13.91 16.82 -20.86
CA ASP A 121 -13.87 18.13 -20.18
C ASP A 121 -13.14 18.08 -18.81
N GLY A 122 -12.56 16.93 -18.45
CA GLY A 122 -11.88 16.68 -17.17
C GLY A 122 -12.80 16.58 -15.94
N ILE A 123 -14.09 16.92 -16.09
CA ILE A 123 -15.10 16.89 -15.01
C ILE A 123 -16.01 15.67 -15.16
N VAL A 124 -16.51 15.44 -16.37
CA VAL A 124 -17.42 14.34 -16.68
C VAL A 124 -16.66 13.29 -17.47
N TRP A 125 -16.68 12.06 -16.97
CA TRP A 125 -16.01 10.93 -17.60
C TRP A 125 -17.05 10.04 -18.28
N PRO A 126 -16.72 9.44 -19.43
CA PRO A 126 -17.60 8.46 -20.05
C PRO A 126 -17.75 7.24 -19.12
N VAL A 127 -19.01 6.86 -18.86
CA VAL A 127 -19.36 5.73 -18.01
C VAL A 127 -20.01 4.61 -18.82
N ARG A 128 -19.82 3.37 -18.34
CA ARG A 128 -20.48 2.18 -18.88
C ARG A 128 -21.99 2.29 -18.73
N LYS A 129 -22.73 1.74 -19.71
CA LYS A 129 -24.20 1.65 -19.69
C LYS A 129 -24.69 0.99 -18.39
N GLY A 130 -25.61 1.64 -17.69
CA GLY A 130 -26.17 1.17 -16.42
C GLY A 130 -25.40 1.62 -15.18
N CYS A 131 -24.32 2.39 -15.34
CA CYS A 131 -23.60 3.03 -14.24
C CYS A 131 -23.80 4.55 -14.25
N ASP A 132 -23.69 5.18 -13.09
CA ASP A 132 -23.67 6.63 -12.91
C ASP A 132 -22.23 7.10 -12.60
N GLN A 133 -21.97 8.40 -12.78
CA GLN A 133 -20.68 9.05 -12.45
C GLN A 133 -20.28 8.84 -10.97
N TYR A 134 -21.26 8.59 -10.10
CA TYR A 134 -21.08 8.47 -8.65
C TYR A 134 -21.07 7.01 -8.16
N THR A 135 -21.07 6.02 -9.05
CA THR A 135 -21.23 4.59 -8.66
C THR A 135 -20.09 4.17 -7.75
N LEU A 136 -18.86 4.57 -8.08
CA LEU A 136 -17.68 4.31 -7.27
C LEU A 136 -17.73 5.04 -5.92
N THR A 137 -18.19 6.30 -5.91
CA THR A 137 -18.30 7.10 -4.69
C THR A 137 -19.35 6.53 -3.73
N ARG A 138 -20.50 6.09 -4.25
CA ARG A 138 -21.55 5.42 -3.48
C ARG A 138 -21.02 4.13 -2.85
N GLU A 139 -20.23 3.36 -3.61
CA GLU A 139 -19.54 2.18 -3.09
C GLU A 139 -18.54 2.56 -1.98
N GLN A 140 -17.72 3.60 -2.17
CA GLN A 140 -16.80 4.08 -1.13
C GLN A 140 -17.52 4.52 0.15
N LEU A 141 -18.67 5.19 0.04
CA LEU A 141 -19.49 5.57 1.20
C LEU A 141 -19.96 4.34 1.97
N SER A 142 -20.47 3.32 1.27
CA SER A 142 -20.85 2.07 1.92
C SER A 142 -19.65 1.39 2.60
N GLN A 143 -18.47 1.40 1.99
CA GLN A 143 -17.25 0.86 2.61
C GLN A 143 -16.82 1.64 3.86
N LYS A 144 -17.04 2.96 3.86
CA LYS A 144 -16.79 3.81 5.04
C LYS A 144 -17.78 3.49 6.16
N LEU A 145 -19.07 3.35 5.86
CA LEU A 145 -20.09 2.97 6.84
C LEU A 145 -19.78 1.61 7.46
N ASP A 146 -19.41 0.61 6.66
CA ASP A 146 -19.02 -0.70 7.18
C ASP A 146 -17.75 -0.66 8.03
N LYS A 147 -16.83 0.27 7.72
CA LYS A 147 -15.63 0.48 8.55
C LYS A 147 -16.01 1.12 9.89
N LEU A 148 -16.91 2.10 9.87
CA LEU A 148 -17.43 2.73 11.08
C LEU A 148 -18.20 1.73 11.94
N ALA A 149 -19.07 0.91 11.35
CA ALA A 149 -19.83 -0.13 12.06
C ALA A 149 -18.95 -1.19 12.73
N ARG A 150 -17.74 -1.44 12.21
CA ARG A 150 -16.75 -2.37 12.79
C ARG A 150 -15.80 -1.71 13.79
N THR A 151 -15.93 -0.41 14.01
CA THR A 151 -15.08 0.33 14.95
C THR A 151 -15.53 0.02 16.37
N ARG A 152 -14.58 -0.37 17.22
CA ARG A 152 -14.84 -0.76 18.62
C ARG A 152 -14.34 0.32 19.57
N ARG A 153 -15.01 0.47 20.72
CA ARG A 153 -14.62 1.43 21.77
C ARG A 153 -13.69 0.76 22.77
N TYR A 154 -12.59 1.43 23.07
CA TYR A 154 -11.61 1.00 24.05
C TYR A 154 -11.35 2.11 25.05
N ARG A 155 -11.12 1.74 26.31
CA ARG A 155 -10.71 2.64 27.38
C ARG A 155 -9.26 2.38 27.74
N CYS A 156 -8.48 3.44 27.85
CA CYS A 156 -7.09 3.39 28.27
C CYS A 156 -7.00 3.13 29.78
N ILE A 157 -6.22 2.13 30.18
CA ILE A 157 -5.94 1.81 31.59
C ILE A 157 -4.52 2.22 31.94
N TYR A 158 -3.58 1.95 31.04
CA TYR A 158 -2.18 2.30 31.22
C TYR A 158 -1.77 3.39 30.23
N PRO A 159 -1.00 4.40 30.67
CA PRO A 159 -0.59 5.49 29.80
C PRO A 159 0.23 4.95 28.62
N ALA A 160 -0.17 5.31 27.41
CA ALA A 160 0.56 5.00 26.20
C ALA A 160 1.45 6.20 25.85
N THR A 161 2.77 6.03 25.90
CA THR A 161 3.71 7.15 25.78
C THR A 161 3.95 7.62 24.34
N GLY A 162 3.50 6.86 23.34
CA GLY A 162 3.74 7.18 21.92
C GLY A 162 5.18 6.92 21.43
N HIS A 163 6.01 6.20 22.20
CA HIS A 163 7.36 5.82 21.77
C HIS A 163 7.36 4.74 20.67
N TRP A 164 8.41 4.75 19.85
CA TRP A 164 8.56 3.78 18.74
C TRP A 164 8.82 2.35 19.24
N MET A 165 9.54 2.20 20.37
CA MET A 165 9.94 0.92 20.95
C MET A 165 9.65 0.87 22.47
N PRO A 166 8.41 0.57 22.89
CA PRO A 166 8.03 0.56 24.31
C PRO A 166 8.42 -0.75 25.02
N ILE A 167 9.69 -1.17 24.89
CA ILE A 167 10.18 -2.46 25.41
C ILE A 167 10.08 -2.52 26.94
N TRP A 168 10.46 -1.43 27.61
CA TRP A 168 10.52 -1.36 29.08
C TRP A 168 9.17 -1.07 29.74
N SER A 169 8.28 -0.33 29.06
CA SER A 169 7.00 0.08 29.63
C SER A 169 5.86 -0.90 29.32
N GLN A 170 5.88 -1.54 28.15
CA GLN A 170 4.74 -2.34 27.64
C GLN A 170 5.13 -3.78 27.27
N GLY A 171 6.38 -4.16 27.53
CA GLY A 171 6.90 -5.53 27.38
C GLY A 171 7.69 -5.78 26.10
N LEU A 172 8.52 -6.82 26.15
CA LEU A 172 9.43 -7.20 25.07
C LEU A 172 8.72 -7.56 23.76
N MET A 173 7.60 -8.30 23.83
CA MET A 173 6.84 -8.71 22.64
C MET A 173 6.24 -7.52 21.89
N THR A 174 5.77 -6.50 22.60
CA THR A 174 5.28 -5.25 21.99
C THR A 174 6.36 -4.53 21.20
N GLY A 175 7.60 -4.53 21.70
CA GLY A 175 8.75 -3.93 21.02
C GLY A 175 9.31 -4.76 19.86
N ILE A 176 9.16 -6.09 19.88
CA ILE A 176 9.59 -6.95 18.76
C ILE A 176 8.54 -6.93 17.63
N CYS A 177 7.25 -6.97 17.98
CA CYS A 177 6.15 -7.05 17.02
C CYS A 177 5.65 -5.67 16.57
N ILE A 178 6.54 -4.74 16.23
CA ILE A 178 6.16 -3.39 15.81
C ILE A 178 5.53 -3.43 14.40
N PRO A 179 4.38 -2.76 14.17
CA PRO A 179 3.83 -2.66 12.84
C PRO A 179 4.76 -1.83 11.95
N TYR A 180 5.15 -2.41 10.82
CA TYR A 180 6.02 -1.82 9.80
C TYR A 180 5.30 -0.75 8.97
N THR A 181 4.62 0.19 9.63
CA THR A 181 3.87 1.26 8.96
C THR A 181 4.34 2.60 9.50
N ASP A 182 4.53 3.59 8.62
CA ASP A 182 4.89 4.98 8.95
C ASP A 182 3.77 5.77 9.66
N ASP A 183 2.71 5.07 10.07
CA ASP A 183 1.62 5.65 10.82
C ASP A 183 2.13 6.12 12.20
N PRO A 184 1.70 7.31 12.66
CA PRO A 184 2.13 7.86 13.94
C PRO A 184 1.71 6.98 15.14
N ARG A 185 2.39 7.18 16.28
CA ARG A 185 2.01 6.58 17.58
C ARG A 185 1.20 7.58 18.39
N ILE A 186 0.10 7.10 18.98
CA ILE A 186 -0.78 7.95 19.77
C ILE A 186 -0.34 7.96 21.23
N CYS A 187 -0.37 9.15 21.84
CA CYS A 187 -0.16 9.30 23.27
C CYS A 187 -1.53 9.32 23.98
N LEU A 188 -1.69 8.48 24.99
CA LEU A 188 -2.95 8.31 25.73
C LEU A 188 -2.68 8.38 27.23
N GLU A 189 -3.59 9.04 27.93
CA GLU A 189 -3.62 9.06 29.39
C GLU A 189 -4.65 8.03 29.91
N PRO A 190 -4.55 7.60 31.18
CA PRO A 190 -5.55 6.71 31.76
C PRO A 190 -6.96 7.31 31.65
N ASN A 191 -7.95 6.46 31.40
CA ASN A 191 -9.36 6.78 31.14
C ASN A 191 -9.68 7.46 29.80
N ASP A 192 -8.69 7.71 28.92
CA ASP A 192 -8.98 8.18 27.56
C ASP A 192 -9.77 7.12 26.76
N LEU A 193 -10.78 7.57 26.00
CA LEU A 193 -11.55 6.73 25.10
C LEU A 193 -10.96 6.73 23.68
N VAL A 194 -10.88 5.55 23.07
CA VAL A 194 -10.29 5.34 21.74
C VAL A 194 -11.23 4.50 20.88
N HIS A 195 -11.43 4.95 19.65
CA HIS A 195 -12.09 4.20 18.59
C HIS A 195 -11.06 3.40 17.81
N VAL A 196 -11.04 2.08 18.02
CA VAL A 196 -10.10 1.16 17.38
C VAL A 196 -10.68 0.64 16.06
N THR A 197 -9.90 0.74 15.00
CA THR A 197 -10.30 0.34 13.64
C THR A 197 -9.48 -0.80 13.05
N ARG A 198 -8.25 -1.04 13.55
CA ARG A 198 -7.42 -2.19 13.17
C ARG A 198 -6.88 -2.86 14.42
N ILE A 199 -6.92 -4.18 14.41
CA ILE A 199 -6.45 -5.04 15.51
C ILE A 199 -5.34 -5.92 14.95
N GLN A 200 -4.20 -5.93 15.62
CA GLN A 200 -3.11 -6.89 15.49
C GLN A 200 -2.80 -7.45 16.88
N ASP A 201 -2.03 -8.54 16.95
CA ASP A 201 -1.81 -9.31 18.19
C ASP A 201 -1.36 -8.44 19.38
N TYR A 202 -0.36 -7.56 19.17
CA TYR A 202 0.21 -6.70 20.21
C TYR A 202 -0.10 -5.21 20.03
N TRP A 203 -0.70 -4.83 18.90
CA TRP A 203 -0.88 -3.43 18.51
C TRP A 203 -2.27 -3.17 17.97
N LEU A 204 -2.84 -2.04 18.38
CA LEU A 204 -4.15 -1.56 17.95
C LEU A 204 -3.97 -0.22 17.25
N TYR A 205 -4.73 0.03 16.19
CA TYR A 205 -4.76 1.32 15.51
C TYR A 205 -6.11 1.98 15.73
N GLY A 206 -6.09 3.18 16.28
CA GLY A 206 -7.30 3.90 16.63
C GLY A 206 -7.17 5.41 16.62
N GLU A 207 -8.30 6.04 16.88
CA GLU A 207 -8.47 7.49 17.04
C GLU A 207 -8.92 7.80 18.45
N ARG A 208 -8.28 8.75 19.13
CA ARG A 208 -8.74 9.22 20.43
C ARG A 208 -10.02 10.04 20.27
N VAL A 209 -11.02 9.75 21.10
CA VAL A 209 -12.26 10.54 21.18
C VAL A 209 -11.91 11.90 21.80
N GLN A 210 -12.16 12.98 21.08
CA GLN A 210 -11.93 14.32 21.62
C GLN A 210 -13.09 14.69 22.54
N GLN A 211 -12.79 14.92 23.82
CA GLN A 211 -13.75 15.59 24.69
C GLN A 211 -13.91 17.06 24.25
N PRO A 212 -15.13 17.64 24.34
CA PRO A 212 -15.42 18.98 23.84
C PRO A 212 -14.52 20.07 24.43
N ASN A 213 -14.05 19.90 25.68
CA ASN A 213 -13.17 20.84 26.39
C ASN A 213 -11.68 20.74 26.02
N GLU A 214 -11.27 19.74 25.22
CA GLU A 214 -9.85 19.40 25.04
C GLU A 214 -9.34 19.57 23.60
N LYS A 215 -10.14 20.19 22.72
CA LYS A 215 -9.87 20.23 21.26
C LYS A 215 -8.51 20.80 20.86
N GLU A 216 -7.84 21.58 21.72
CA GLU A 216 -6.58 22.29 21.41
C GLU A 216 -5.44 22.06 22.41
N ARG A 217 -5.65 21.34 23.53
CA ARG A 217 -4.65 21.30 24.62
C ARG A 217 -3.56 20.22 24.48
N ARG A 218 -3.90 19.05 23.95
CA ARG A 218 -2.96 17.91 23.93
C ARG A 218 -2.14 17.87 22.62
N LYS A 219 -0.81 18.04 22.76
CA LYS A 219 0.16 17.90 21.65
C LYS A 219 0.24 16.45 21.19
N GLY A 220 0.19 16.23 19.88
CA GLY A 220 0.43 14.93 19.26
C GLY A 220 -0.63 14.52 18.22
N PRO A 221 -0.39 13.42 17.51
CA PRO A 221 -1.30 12.89 16.50
C PRO A 221 -2.58 12.32 17.13
N LYS A 222 -3.75 12.70 16.59
CA LYS A 222 -5.07 12.23 17.08
C LYS A 222 -5.35 10.76 16.76
N ARG A 223 -4.64 10.22 15.77
CA ARG A 223 -4.76 8.85 15.28
C ARG A 223 -3.40 8.20 15.32
N GLY A 224 -3.35 6.94 15.68
CA GLY A 224 -2.10 6.23 15.70
C GLY A 224 -2.19 4.83 16.26
N TRP A 225 -1.05 4.16 16.24
CA TRP A 225 -0.89 2.85 16.85
C TRP A 225 -0.61 2.96 18.35
N LEU A 226 -1.19 2.04 19.10
CA LEU A 226 -1.03 1.87 20.55
C LEU A 226 -0.87 0.39 20.92
N PRO A 227 -0.16 0.05 22.00
CA PRO A 227 -0.06 -1.32 22.49
C PRO A 227 -1.40 -1.85 23.00
N SER A 228 -1.75 -3.10 22.65
CA SER A 228 -3.02 -3.71 23.05
C SER A 228 -3.18 -3.82 24.57
N ARG A 229 -2.09 -4.01 25.31
CA ARG A 229 -2.10 -4.10 26.79
C ARG A 229 -2.50 -2.80 27.49
N CYS A 230 -2.39 -1.65 26.82
CA CYS A 230 -2.73 -0.35 27.41
C CYS A 230 -4.24 -0.12 27.52
N VAL A 231 -5.05 -0.89 26.80
CA VAL A 231 -6.48 -0.61 26.63
C VAL A 231 -7.32 -1.86 26.87
N ILE A 232 -8.56 -1.64 27.34
CA ILE A 232 -9.58 -2.68 27.46
C ILE A 232 -10.80 -2.27 26.63
N GLU A 233 -11.42 -3.25 25.98
CA GLU A 233 -12.65 -3.05 25.21
C GLU A 233 -13.78 -2.66 26.15
N VAL A 234 -14.47 -1.56 25.87
CA VAL A 234 -15.65 -1.15 26.64
C VAL A 234 -16.85 -1.80 26.00
N THR A 235 -17.53 -2.66 26.74
CA THR A 235 -18.82 -3.21 26.33
C THR A 235 -19.91 -2.23 26.71
N ASP A 236 -20.96 -2.10 25.90
CA ASP A 236 -22.05 -1.15 26.15
C ASP A 236 -22.75 -1.36 27.52
N ASN A 237 -22.63 -2.55 28.12
CA ASN A 237 -23.14 -2.86 29.46
C ASN A 237 -22.44 -2.08 30.59
N ASP A 238 -21.18 -1.67 30.40
CA ASP A 238 -20.37 -1.01 31.43
C ASP A 238 -20.65 0.49 31.55
N GLU A 239 -21.26 1.12 30.54
CA GLU A 239 -21.66 2.54 30.60
C GLU A 239 -22.91 2.75 31.48
N SER A 240 -23.79 1.74 31.58
CA SER A 240 -25.02 1.80 32.39
C SER A 240 -24.82 1.61 33.90
N ALA A 241 -23.69 1.06 34.36
CA ALA A 241 -23.44 0.78 35.77
C ALA A 241 -22.76 1.94 36.54
N GLY A 242 -22.23 2.94 35.84
CA GLY A 242 -21.51 4.07 36.43
C GLY A 242 -22.34 5.34 36.67
N GLY A 243 -23.66 5.30 36.43
CA GLY A 243 -24.55 6.45 36.50
C GLY A 243 -25.33 6.64 37.81
N ASP A 244 -25.40 5.63 38.68
CA ASP A 244 -26.26 5.62 39.88
C ASP A 244 -25.45 5.65 41.19
N GLY A 245 -24.57 6.64 41.37
CA GLY A 245 -23.65 6.64 42.53
C GLY A 245 -23.21 7.98 43.07
N ASP A 246 -23.98 9.05 42.92
CA ASP A 246 -23.77 10.30 43.67
C ASP A 246 -25.13 10.94 43.99
N GLY A 247 -25.62 10.65 45.20
CA GLY A 247 -26.91 11.11 45.69
C GLY A 247 -27.23 10.51 47.06
N ASP A 248 -26.43 10.85 48.07
CA ASP A 248 -26.84 11.05 49.47
C ASP A 248 -25.74 11.79 50.25
#